data_AF-A0A6A7RS48-F1
#
_entry.id   AF-A0A6A7RS48-F1
#
_cell.length_a   1.000
_cell.length_b   1.000
_cell.length_c   1.000
_cell.angle_alpha   90.00
_cell.angle_beta   90.00
_cell.angle_gamma   90.00
#
_symmetry.space_group_name_H-M   'P 1'
#
loop_
_entity.id
_entity.type
_entity.pdbx_description
1 polymer ?
#
loop_
_entity_poly.entity_id
_entity_poly.type
_entity_poly.pdbx_seq_one_letter_code
_entity_poly.pdbx_strand_id
1 'polypeptide(L)'
;MESLLRATIHQKIVDSQALPLPRLTRRDIWLPTVKGKATAIIGMRRAGKTSLLWQVLANRHAHGISREGLLDISFEDERLADLLVEIFYQLCRVGFASSQ
;
A
#
# COMPACT_ATOMS: atom_id res chain seq x y z
N MET A 1 -1.49 25.27 -2.42
CA MET A 1 -1.77 24.08 -1.59
C MET A 1 -1.70 22.80 -2.41
N GLU A 2 -2.43 22.70 -3.54
CA GLU A 2 -2.41 21.51 -4.43
C GLU A 2 -1.02 21.10 -4.95
N SER A 3 -0.13 22.06 -5.25
CA SER A 3 1.21 21.78 -5.78
C SER A 3 2.11 21.04 -4.78
N LEU A 4 2.09 21.47 -3.51
CA LEU A 4 2.85 20.85 -2.42
C LEU A 4 2.33 19.43 -2.12
N LEU A 5 1.02 19.25 -2.25
CA LEU A 5 0.37 17.97 -2.01
C LEU A 5 0.75 16.93 -3.09
N ARG A 6 0.66 17.31 -4.38
CA ARG A 6 1.10 16.46 -5.49
C ARG A 6 2.57 16.05 -5.32
N ALA A 7 3.42 16.99 -4.93
CA ALA A 7 4.84 16.71 -4.66
C ALA A 7 5.01 15.71 -3.52
N THR A 8 4.23 15.85 -2.43
CA THR A 8 4.29 14.94 -1.28
C THR A 8 3.87 13.51 -1.65
N ILE A 9 2.78 13.34 -2.39
CA ILE A 9 2.32 12.02 -2.84
C ILE A 9 3.36 11.40 -3.79
N HIS A 10 3.87 12.18 -4.74
CA HIS A 10 4.89 11.71 -5.66
C HIS A 10 6.13 11.22 -4.90
N GLN A 11 6.59 11.99 -3.92
CA GLN A 11 7.70 11.59 -3.05
C GLN A 11 7.39 10.29 -2.32
N LYS A 12 6.20 10.15 -1.70
CA LYS A 12 5.80 8.92 -1.00
C LYS A 12 5.76 7.70 -1.92
N ILE A 13 5.27 7.85 -3.15
CA ILE A 13 5.25 6.76 -4.14
C ILE A 13 6.69 6.34 -4.48
N VAL A 14 7.55 7.30 -4.82
CA VAL A 14 8.96 7.04 -5.16
C VAL A 14 9.68 6.36 -4.00
N ASP A 15 9.54 6.88 -2.78
CA ASP A 15 10.16 6.32 -1.58
C ASP A 15 9.69 4.87 -1.34
N SER A 16 8.38 4.63 -1.47
CA SER A 16 7.77 3.32 -1.27
C SER A 16 8.27 2.27 -2.26
N GLN A 17 8.41 2.66 -3.53
CA GLN A 17 8.87 1.77 -4.60
C GLN A 17 10.38 1.51 -4.51
N ALA A 18 11.16 2.50 -4.07
CA ALA A 18 12.61 2.40 -3.90
C ALA A 18 13.02 1.54 -2.70
N LEU A 19 12.20 1.47 -1.64
CA LEU A 19 12.51 0.62 -0.49
C LEU A 19 12.58 -0.87 -0.90
N PRO A 20 13.60 -1.62 -0.46
CA PRO A 20 13.62 -3.06 -0.66
C PRO A 20 12.52 -3.73 0.17
N LEU A 21 11.93 -4.79 -0.36
CA LEU A 21 10.98 -5.60 0.38
C LEU A 21 11.69 -6.29 1.57
N PRO A 22 11.23 -6.09 2.81
CA PRO A 22 11.91 -6.65 3.98
C PRO A 22 11.76 -8.18 4.01
N ARG A 23 12.80 -8.87 4.49
CA ARG A 23 12.71 -10.30 4.82
C ARG A 23 12.05 -10.44 6.18
N LEU A 24 10.83 -10.99 6.20
CA LEU A 24 10.02 -11.14 7.40
C LEU A 24 9.69 -12.62 7.63
N THR A 25 9.49 -13.02 8.89
CA THR A 25 8.92 -14.32 9.21
C THR A 25 7.54 -14.42 8.59
N ARG A 26 7.32 -15.46 7.79
CA ARG A 26 6.04 -15.68 7.11
C ARG A 26 4.94 -15.92 8.13
N ARG A 27 3.87 -15.15 8.02
CA ARG A 27 2.58 -15.41 8.67
C ARG A 27 1.74 -16.33 7.81
N ASP A 28 1.24 -17.40 8.42
CA ASP A 28 0.29 -18.30 7.79
C ASP A 28 -1.14 -17.76 7.99
N ILE A 29 -1.51 -16.80 7.14
CA ILE A 29 -2.82 -16.16 7.15
C ILE A 29 -3.33 -16.15 5.72
N TRP A 30 -4.50 -16.74 5.53
CA TRP A 30 -5.26 -16.59 4.29
C TRP A 30 -6.01 -15.27 4.30
N LEU A 31 -5.87 -14.49 3.23
CA LEU A 31 -6.63 -13.27 3.00
C LEU A 31 -7.60 -13.49 1.83
N PRO A 32 -8.90 -13.21 1.99
CA PRO A 32 -9.83 -13.30 0.89
C PRO A 32 -9.52 -12.23 -0.17
N THR A 33 -9.48 -12.65 -1.43
CA THR A 33 -9.39 -11.74 -2.58
C THR A 33 -10.77 -11.62 -3.20
N VAL A 34 -11.37 -10.43 -3.10
CA VAL A 34 -12.65 -10.12 -3.75
C VAL A 34 -12.40 -9.07 -4.83
N LYS A 35 -12.70 -9.40 -6.09
CA LYS A 35 -12.49 -8.49 -7.22
C LYS A 35 -13.25 -7.18 -6.99
N GLY A 36 -12.56 -6.05 -7.21
CA GLY A 36 -13.13 -4.71 -7.05
C GLY A 36 -13.33 -4.28 -5.59
N LYS A 37 -12.79 -5.02 -4.61
CA LYS A 37 -12.91 -4.67 -3.18
C LYS A 37 -11.53 -4.49 -2.55
N ALA A 38 -11.45 -3.51 -1.66
CA ALA A 38 -10.32 -3.36 -0.76
C ALA A 38 -10.48 -4.30 0.44
N THR A 39 -9.38 -4.92 0.87
CA THR A 39 -9.32 -5.75 2.07
C THR A 39 -8.74 -4.92 3.22
N ALA A 40 -9.46 -4.82 4.33
CA ALA A 40 -8.99 -4.12 5.53
C ALA A 40 -8.46 -5.12 6.58
N ILE A 41 -7.26 -4.87 7.11
CA ILE A 41 -6.64 -5.67 8.17
C ILE A 41 -6.71 -4.88 9.48
N ILE A 42 -7.53 -5.34 10.42
CA ILE A 42 -7.77 -4.68 11.71
C ILE A 42 -7.18 -5.47 12.88
N GLY A 43 -6.97 -4.82 14.02
CA GLY A 43 -6.51 -5.48 15.25
C GLY A 43 -5.64 -4.60 16.14
N MET A 44 -5.20 -5.14 17.28
CA MET A 44 -4.46 -4.42 18.32
C MET A 44 -3.12 -3.82 17.85
N ARG A 45 -2.64 -2.77 18.54
CA ARG A 45 -1.31 -2.17 18.32
C ARG A 45 -0.22 -3.24 18.48
N ARG A 46 0.82 -3.19 17.63
CA ARG A 46 1.93 -4.19 17.59
C ARG A 46 1.54 -5.64 17.28
N ALA A 47 0.33 -5.92 16.81
CA ALA A 47 -0.07 -7.26 16.35
C ALA A 47 0.51 -7.67 14.98
N GLY A 48 1.55 -6.99 14.46
CA GLY A 48 2.23 -7.36 13.20
C GLY A 48 1.44 -7.13 11.91
N LYS A 49 0.44 -6.23 11.91
CA LYS A 49 -0.38 -5.91 10.72
C LYS A 49 0.47 -5.38 9.56
N THR A 50 1.39 -4.45 9.82
CA THR A 50 2.33 -3.92 8.83
C THR A 50 3.21 -5.02 8.25
N SER A 51 3.68 -5.95 9.08
CA SER A 51 4.46 -7.11 8.62
C SER A 51 3.66 -8.02 7.67
N LEU A 52 2.35 -8.19 7.93
CA LEU A 52 1.46 -8.92 7.02
C LEU A 52 1.27 -8.18 5.69
N LEU A 53 1.11 -6.85 5.70
CA LEU A 53 1.02 -6.06 4.46
C LEU A 53 2.30 -6.17 3.62
N TRP A 54 3.47 -6.08 4.24
CA TRP A 54 4.76 -6.31 3.56
C TRP A 54 4.88 -7.71 2.96
N GLN A 55 4.38 -8.74 3.66
CA GLN A 55 4.31 -10.09 3.12
C GLN A 55 3.41 -10.17 1.88
N VAL A 56 2.26 -9.48 1.88
CA VAL A 56 1.36 -9.42 0.70
C VAL A 56 2.08 -8.75 -0.48
N LEU A 57 2.77 -7.64 -0.26
CA LEU A 57 3.59 -6.97 -1.27
C LEU A 57 4.68 -7.90 -1.83
N ALA A 58 5.40 -8.59 -0.95
CA ALA A 58 6.44 -9.53 -1.36
C ALA A 58 5.90 -10.72 -2.17
N ASN A 59 4.77 -11.28 -1.75
CA ASN A 59 4.11 -12.36 -2.50
C ASN A 59 3.68 -11.87 -3.89
N ARG A 60 3.06 -10.69 -4.00
CA ARG A 60 2.68 -10.10 -5.29
C ARG A 60 3.87 -9.88 -6.20
N HIS A 61 4.97 -9.38 -5.65
CA HIS A 61 6.21 -9.19 -6.40
C HIS A 61 6.76 -10.52 -6.93
N ALA A 62 6.80 -11.55 -6.09
CA ALA A 62 7.23 -12.89 -6.49
C ALA A 62 6.35 -13.53 -7.58
N HIS A 63 5.09 -13.08 -7.72
CA HIS A 63 4.17 -13.51 -8.79
C HIS A 63 4.23 -12.62 -10.03
N GLY A 64 5.25 -11.77 -10.18
CA GLY A 64 5.53 -11.02 -11.41
C GLY A 64 5.03 -9.57 -11.43
N ILE A 65 4.42 -9.06 -10.35
CA ILE A 65 4.08 -7.64 -10.27
C ILE A 65 5.37 -6.84 -10.02
N SER A 66 5.68 -5.89 -10.90
CA SER A 66 6.88 -5.05 -10.78
C SER A 66 6.78 -4.12 -9.55
N ARG A 67 7.91 -3.58 -9.08
CA ARG A 67 7.91 -2.67 -7.91
C ARG A 67 7.07 -1.42 -8.16
N GLU A 68 7.01 -0.95 -9.40
CA GLU A 68 6.22 0.21 -9.83
C GLU A 68 4.71 -0.04 -9.69
N GLY A 69 4.27 -1.30 -9.78
CA GLY A 69 2.89 -1.71 -9.54
C GLY A 69 2.53 -1.91 -8.07
N LEU A 70 3.49 -1.75 -7.15
CA LEU A 70 3.32 -1.99 -5.72
C LEU A 70 3.49 -0.69 -4.94
N LEU A 71 2.49 -0.37 -4.11
CA LEU A 71 2.46 0.86 -3.33
C LEU A 71 2.16 0.55 -1.86
N ASP A 72 3.04 1.00 -0.97
CA ASP A 72 2.84 1.07 0.47
C ASP A 72 2.85 2.55 0.91
N ILE A 73 1.74 3.03 1.47
CA ILE A 73 1.61 4.38 2.01
C ILE A 73 1.20 4.29 3.46
N SER A 74 1.97 4.93 4.34
CA SER A 74 1.60 5.16 5.73
C SER A 74 0.78 6.45 5.85
N PHE A 75 -0.36 6.37 6.51
CA PHE A 75 -1.23 7.52 6.83
C PHE A 75 -0.86 8.23 8.14
N GLU A 76 0.27 7.87 8.75
CA GLU A 76 0.78 8.52 9.96
C GLU A 76 1.44 9.89 9.68
N ASP A 77 1.59 10.28 8.40
CA ASP A 77 2.13 11.58 8.00
C ASP A 77 1.02 12.63 8.04
N GLU A 78 1.13 13.60 8.95
CA GLU A 78 0.14 14.66 9.16
C GLU A 78 -0.14 15.48 7.89
N ARG A 79 0.83 15.57 6.96
CA ARG A 79 0.66 16.24 5.66
C ARG A 79 -0.36 15.54 4.75
N LEU A 80 -0.73 14.30 5.08
CA LEU A 80 -1.76 13.51 4.39
C LEU A 80 -3.11 13.52 5.13
N ALA A 81 -3.25 14.21 6.27
CA ALA A 81 -4.48 14.20 7.06
C ALA A 81 -5.65 14.85 6.32
N ASP A 82 -5.42 15.98 5.66
CA ASP A 82 -6.41 16.72 4.85
C ASP A 82 -6.87 15.94 3.59
N LEU A 83 -6.27 14.78 3.34
CA LEU A 83 -6.27 14.08 2.06
C LEU A 83 -7.09 12.79 2.05
N LEU A 84 -7.38 12.24 3.23
CA LEU A 84 -7.88 10.88 3.40
C LEU A 84 -9.20 10.62 2.67
N VAL A 85 -10.04 11.63 2.48
CA VAL A 85 -11.34 11.48 1.81
C VAL A 85 -11.20 11.54 0.29
N GLU A 86 -10.43 12.50 -0.24
CA GLU A 86 -10.37 12.77 -1.67
C GLU A 86 -9.47 11.78 -2.43
N ILE A 87 -8.34 11.39 -1.82
CA ILE A 87 -7.35 10.55 -2.48
C ILE A 87 -7.58 9.06 -2.31
N PHE A 88 -8.31 8.64 -1.28
CA PHE A 88 -8.68 7.24 -1.15
C PHE A 88 -9.37 6.72 -2.41
N TYR A 89 -10.29 7.50 -2.99
CA TYR A 89 -10.93 7.16 -4.26
C TYR A 89 -9.96 7.10 -5.44
N GLN A 90 -8.97 8.00 -5.49
CA GLN A 90 -8.03 8.07 -6.60
C GLN A 90 -6.97 6.97 -6.54
N LEU A 91 -6.45 6.64 -5.35
CA LEU A 91 -5.54 5.52 -5.13
C LEU A 91 -6.20 4.17 -5.43
N CYS A 92 -7.46 3.98 -5.02
CA CYS A 92 -8.21 2.78 -5.35
C CYS A 92 -8.42 2.62 -6.87
N ARG A 93 -8.34 3.67 -7.69
CA ARG A 93 -8.43 3.53 -9.16
C ARG A 93 -7.12 3.08 -9.80
N VAL A 94 -5.98 3.53 -9.27
CA VAL A 94 -4.66 3.23 -9.86
C VAL A 94 -4.25 1.77 -9.61
N GLY A 95 -4.57 1.21 -8.43
CA GLY A 95 -4.20 -0.17 -8.08
C GLY A 95 -5.02 -1.28 -8.76
N PHE A 96 -6.07 -0.96 -9.52
CA PHE A 96 -6.93 -1.95 -10.19
C PHE A 96 -6.67 -2.09 -11.70
N ALA A 97 -5.83 -1.22 -12.28
CA ALA A 97 -5.63 -1.17 -13.73
C ALA A 97 -4.61 -2.19 -14.28
N SER A 98 -3.86 -2.90 -13.43
CA SER A 98 -2.71 -3.74 -13.82
C SER A 98 -2.91 -5.24 -13.59
N SER A 99 -4.15 -5.74 -13.65
CA SER A 99 -4.45 -7.19 -13.56
C SER A 99 -5.34 -7.68 -14.71
N GLN A 100 -4.95 -7.35 -15.93
CA GLN A 100 -5.33 -8.11 -17.13
C GLN A 100 -4.14 -8.93 -17.60
#